data_AF-A0A139AGP1-F1
#
_entry.id   AF-A0A139AGP1-F1
#
_cell.length_a   1.000
_cell.length_b   1.000
_cell.length_c   1.000
_cell.angle_alpha   90.00
_cell.angle_beta   90.00
_cell.angle_gamma   90.00
#
_symmetry.space_group_name_H-M   'P 1'
#
loop_
_entity.id
_entity.type
_entity.pdbx_description
1 polymer ?
#
loop_
_entity_poly.entity_id
_entity_poly.type
_entity_poly.pdbx_seq_one_letter_code
_entity_poly.pdbx_strand_id
1 'polypeptide(L)'
;MLRYIGLYLLLLLVPIFAVFFTIGDASCPPNGGFGDDWIIVKILLGSFLVVGLAIAIGLRNVNDSHNIRKDLLVSTIVGVPFFIIYVLWFALDVDALSPKILGYFNPIELIAIWALVVHSSAVVSPLYVVLKEEFETWRRTRSKEQIALDEASFWQLIIKGGKTWQEFREFAARDFCVENALFIEDIQILHDETACQLLRSKAIFPKPTTDRRISTSTESTRSFTSQKAHPFWADVLPPSAGSAPVPPDLQGRWKNIAVLYIDDNAPSQLNLPDRLVHDFREKVS
;
A
#
# COMPACT_ATOMS: atom_id res chain seq x y z
N MET A 1 -3.66 1.33 12.15
CA MET A 1 -3.73 -0.06 11.64
C MET A 1 -3.94 -1.09 12.76
N LEU A 2 -2.97 -1.34 13.65
CA LEU A 2 -3.09 -2.35 14.73
C LEU A 2 -4.37 -2.28 15.57
N ARG A 3 -4.82 -1.06 15.94
CA ARG A 3 -6.08 -0.87 16.68
C ARG A 3 -7.32 -1.34 15.89
N TYR A 4 -7.33 -1.17 14.58
CA TYR A 4 -8.44 -1.57 13.71
C TYR A 4 -8.41 -3.08 13.40
N ILE A 5 -7.22 -3.66 13.29
CA ILE A 5 -7.05 -5.12 13.18
C ILE A 5 -7.56 -5.80 14.46
N GLY A 6 -7.20 -5.27 15.64
CA GLY A 6 -7.73 -5.79 16.91
C GLY A 6 -9.25 -5.68 17.02
N LEU A 7 -9.83 -4.58 16.53
CA LEU A 7 -11.28 -4.38 16.52
C LEU A 7 -11.99 -5.35 15.54
N TYR A 8 -11.38 -5.59 14.37
CA TYR A 8 -11.85 -6.55 13.37
C TYR A 8 -11.81 -7.99 13.90
N LEU A 9 -10.71 -8.39 14.53
CA LEU A 9 -10.55 -9.70 15.16
C LEU A 9 -11.53 -9.90 16.31
N LEU A 10 -11.78 -8.87 17.13
CA LEU A 10 -12.80 -8.90 18.17
C LEU A 10 -14.19 -9.11 17.56
N LEU A 11 -14.51 -8.40 16.47
CA LEU A 11 -15.80 -8.52 15.77
C LEU A 11 -15.99 -9.91 15.14
N LEU A 12 -14.92 -10.56 14.70
CA LEU A 12 -14.95 -11.93 14.16
C LEU A 12 -15.05 -13.00 15.27
N LEU A 13 -14.44 -12.77 16.43
CA LEU A 13 -14.48 -13.70 17.54
C LEU A 13 -15.89 -13.83 18.14
N VAL A 14 -16.65 -12.74 18.22
CA VAL A 14 -18.02 -12.75 18.78
C VAL A 14 -18.95 -13.75 18.05
N PRO A 15 -19.09 -13.75 16.72
CA PRO A 15 -19.89 -14.74 16.00
C PRO A 15 -19.29 -16.15 16.04
N ILE A 16 -17.96 -16.31 16.04
CA ILE A 16 -17.33 -17.63 16.19
C ILE A 16 -17.69 -18.24 17.55
N PHE A 17 -17.53 -17.48 18.64
CA PHE A 17 -17.92 -17.92 19.98
C PHE A 17 -19.42 -18.20 20.05
N ALA A 18 -20.26 -17.33 19.49
CA ALA A 18 -21.70 -17.55 19.47
C ALA A 18 -22.09 -18.84 18.75
N VAL A 19 -21.49 -19.14 17.60
CA VAL A 19 -21.69 -20.40 16.86
C VAL A 19 -21.27 -21.60 17.71
N PHE A 20 -20.10 -21.54 18.36
CA PHE A 20 -19.61 -22.60 19.24
C PHE A 20 -20.52 -22.85 20.44
N PHE A 21 -21.11 -21.79 21.04
CA PHE A 21 -22.05 -21.94 22.14
C PHE A 21 -23.42 -22.44 21.68
N THR A 22 -23.90 -22.07 20.49
CA THR A 22 -25.19 -22.55 19.95
C THR A 22 -25.18 -24.00 19.45
N ILE A 23 -24.02 -24.54 19.04
CA ILE A 23 -23.92 -25.94 18.56
C ILE A 23 -23.86 -26.92 19.74
N GLY A 24 -23.51 -26.46 20.94
CA GLY A 24 -23.31 -27.30 22.13
C GLY A 24 -24.57 -27.99 22.67
N ASP A 25 -25.75 -27.41 22.48
CA ASP A 25 -27.04 -27.89 23.03
C ASP A 25 -28.15 -27.99 21.96
N ALA A 26 -27.80 -28.43 20.74
CA ALA A 26 -28.72 -28.59 19.61
C ALA A 26 -29.81 -29.69 19.78
N SER A 27 -30.20 -30.04 21.00
CA SER A 27 -31.47 -30.71 21.26
C SER A 27 -32.60 -29.69 21.14
N CYS A 28 -33.06 -29.47 19.90
CA CYS A 28 -34.22 -28.62 19.60
C CYS A 28 -35.40 -29.00 20.51
N PRO A 29 -35.90 -28.08 21.36
CA PRO A 29 -37.14 -28.30 22.07
C PRO A 29 -38.27 -28.55 21.06
N PRO A 30 -39.24 -29.43 21.35
CA PRO A 30 -40.34 -29.76 20.44
C PRO A 30 -41.25 -28.57 20.07
N ASN A 31 -41.05 -27.40 20.69
CA ASN A 31 -41.85 -26.18 20.48
C ASN A 31 -41.10 -25.09 19.70
N GLY A 32 -40.26 -25.45 18.71
CA GLY A 32 -39.83 -24.58 17.60
C GLY A 32 -39.07 -23.27 17.93
N GLY A 33 -38.93 -22.91 19.20
CA GLY A 33 -38.33 -21.65 19.65
C GLY A 33 -36.91 -21.83 20.17
N PHE A 34 -36.11 -20.78 20.03
CA PHE A 34 -34.71 -20.66 20.44
C PHE A 34 -34.41 -20.84 21.95
N GLY A 35 -35.35 -21.27 22.80
CA GLY A 35 -35.10 -21.51 24.22
C GLY A 35 -34.26 -20.42 24.91
N ASP A 36 -33.25 -20.82 25.68
CA ASP A 36 -32.26 -19.94 26.30
C ASP A 36 -31.25 -19.34 25.29
N ASP A 37 -31.13 -19.93 24.08
CA ASP A 37 -30.26 -19.44 23.00
C ASP A 37 -30.71 -18.09 22.42
N TRP A 38 -31.92 -17.64 22.76
CA TRP A 38 -32.41 -16.29 22.43
C TRP A 38 -31.49 -15.19 23.00
N ILE A 39 -30.79 -15.46 24.09
CA ILE A 39 -29.78 -14.54 24.65
C ILE A 39 -28.62 -14.36 23.66
N ILE A 40 -28.16 -15.43 23.01
CA ILE A 40 -27.05 -15.39 22.06
C ILE A 40 -27.45 -14.59 20.81
N VAL A 41 -28.65 -14.81 20.29
CA VAL A 41 -29.19 -14.05 19.15
C VAL A 41 -29.28 -12.55 19.48
N LYS A 42 -29.73 -12.19 20.69
CA LYS A 42 -29.77 -10.79 21.16
C LYS A 42 -28.39 -10.17 21.30
N ILE A 43 -27.41 -10.92 21.83
CA ILE A 43 -26.02 -10.44 21.95
C ILE A 43 -25.43 -10.22 20.56
N LEU A 44 -25.64 -11.16 19.63
CA LEU A 44 -25.19 -11.02 18.25
C LEU A 44 -25.83 -9.82 17.57
N LEU A 45 -27.16 -9.69 17.62
CA LEU A 45 -27.88 -8.55 17.04
C LEU A 45 -27.41 -7.23 17.67
N GLY A 46 -27.30 -7.17 18.99
CA GLY A 46 -26.83 -5.99 19.71
C GLY A 46 -25.41 -5.60 19.33
N SER A 47 -24.52 -6.59 19.19
CA SER A 47 -23.15 -6.36 18.73
C SER A 47 -23.12 -5.84 17.29
N PHE A 48 -23.89 -6.42 16.36
CA PHE A 48 -23.92 -5.96 14.98
C PHE A 48 -24.55 -4.58 14.83
N LEU A 49 -25.61 -4.27 15.56
CA LEU A 49 -26.26 -2.96 15.50
C LEU A 49 -25.42 -1.86 16.16
N VAL A 50 -24.87 -2.11 17.34
CA VAL A 50 -24.13 -1.08 18.08
C VAL A 50 -22.69 -1.01 17.60
N VAL A 51 -21.99 -2.14 17.60
CA VAL A 51 -20.56 -2.19 17.21
C VAL A 51 -20.44 -2.04 15.70
N GLY A 52 -21.22 -2.76 14.90
CA GLY A 52 -21.17 -2.65 13.43
C GLY A 52 -21.45 -1.22 12.94
N LEU A 53 -22.47 -0.55 13.48
CA LEU A 53 -22.77 0.85 13.13
C LEU A 53 -21.68 1.81 13.61
N ALA A 54 -21.17 1.64 14.83
CA ALA A 54 -20.07 2.45 15.34
C ALA A 54 -18.81 2.32 14.47
N ILE A 55 -18.51 1.11 14.00
CA ILE A 55 -17.38 0.90 13.10
C ILE A 55 -17.66 1.50 11.72
N ALA A 56 -18.86 1.31 11.17
CA ALA A 56 -19.23 1.90 9.88
C ALA A 56 -19.09 3.43 9.90
N ILE A 57 -19.52 4.09 10.99
CA ILE A 57 -19.38 5.53 11.19
C ILE A 57 -17.90 5.90 11.39
N GLY A 58 -17.17 5.17 12.24
CA GLY A 58 -15.78 5.45 12.57
C GLY A 58 -14.82 5.26 11.39
N LEU A 59 -15.10 4.31 10.50
CA LEU A 59 -14.27 4.03 9.34
C LEU A 59 -14.66 4.83 8.08
N ARG A 60 -15.76 5.60 8.11
CA ARG A 60 -16.28 6.28 6.90
C ARG A 60 -15.26 7.19 6.21
N ASN A 61 -14.36 7.80 6.97
CA ASN A 61 -13.35 8.74 6.48
C ASN A 61 -11.94 8.15 6.43
N VAL A 62 -11.75 6.89 6.82
CA VAL A 62 -10.44 6.25 6.78
C VAL A 62 -10.15 5.82 5.35
N ASN A 63 -9.07 6.33 4.75
CA ASN A 63 -8.63 5.87 3.45
C ASN A 63 -7.85 4.57 3.65
N ASP A 64 -8.33 3.48 3.05
CA ASP A 64 -7.84 2.13 3.31
C ASP A 64 -7.36 1.48 2.00
N SER A 65 -6.07 1.18 1.95
CA SER A 65 -5.43 0.52 0.81
C SER A 65 -5.81 -0.95 0.68
N HIS A 66 -6.25 -1.60 1.76
CA HIS A 66 -6.50 -3.04 1.82
C HIS A 66 -7.99 -3.39 1.70
N ASN A 67 -8.86 -2.42 1.42
CA ASN A 67 -10.32 -2.58 1.31
C ASN A 67 -11.02 -3.14 2.57
N ILE A 68 -10.36 -3.22 3.73
CA ILE A 68 -10.95 -3.66 5.01
C ILE A 68 -12.18 -2.81 5.35
N ARG A 69 -12.11 -1.49 5.14
CA ARG A 69 -13.25 -0.58 5.28
C ARG A 69 -14.44 -1.03 4.43
N LYS A 70 -14.18 -1.37 3.16
CA LYS A 70 -15.22 -1.76 2.21
C LYS A 70 -15.88 -3.07 2.64
N ASP A 71 -15.07 -4.05 3.03
CA ASP A 71 -15.57 -5.36 3.48
C ASP A 71 -16.40 -5.24 4.75
N LEU A 72 -15.96 -4.42 5.70
CA LEU A 72 -16.68 -4.23 6.94
C LEU A 72 -17.99 -3.43 6.74
N LEU A 73 -17.99 -2.46 5.82
CA LEU A 73 -19.22 -1.77 5.41
C LEU A 73 -20.19 -2.73 4.70
N VAL A 74 -19.72 -3.58 3.77
CA VAL A 74 -20.55 -4.59 3.11
C VAL A 74 -21.13 -5.56 4.14
N SER A 75 -20.30 -6.07 5.06
CA SER A 75 -20.74 -6.96 6.12
C SER A 75 -21.80 -6.32 7.02
N THR A 76 -21.67 -5.04 7.35
CA THR A 76 -22.64 -4.32 8.18
C THR A 76 -23.94 -4.03 7.42
N ILE A 77 -23.84 -3.51 6.19
CA ILE A 77 -24.99 -3.13 5.36
C ILE A 77 -25.83 -4.35 4.97
N VAL A 78 -25.19 -5.49 4.72
CA VAL A 78 -25.90 -6.74 4.38
C VAL A 78 -26.29 -7.50 5.64
N GLY A 79 -25.40 -7.60 6.63
CA GLY A 79 -25.65 -8.34 7.85
C GLY A 79 -26.83 -7.80 8.65
N VAL A 80 -26.89 -6.48 8.87
CA VAL A 80 -27.92 -5.88 9.73
C VAL A 80 -29.34 -6.16 9.20
N PRO A 81 -29.70 -5.91 7.92
CA PRO A 81 -31.02 -6.25 7.40
C PRO A 81 -31.36 -7.73 7.48
N PHE A 82 -30.43 -8.62 7.13
CA PHE A 82 -30.67 -10.07 7.18
C PHE A 82 -30.88 -10.55 8.62
N PHE A 83 -30.15 -10.00 9.58
CA PHE A 83 -30.34 -10.30 11.00
C PHE A 83 -31.68 -9.76 11.53
N ILE A 84 -32.11 -8.57 11.10
CA ILE A 84 -33.43 -8.03 11.46
C ILE A 84 -34.53 -8.93 10.92
N ILE A 85 -34.47 -9.34 9.64
CA ILE A 85 -35.46 -10.23 9.03
C ILE A 85 -35.49 -11.58 9.77
N TYR A 86 -34.32 -12.13 10.08
CA TYR A 86 -34.19 -13.36 10.85
C TYR A 86 -34.87 -13.25 12.23
N VAL A 87 -34.62 -12.18 12.98
CA VAL A 87 -35.25 -11.96 14.28
C VAL A 87 -36.76 -11.76 14.16
N LEU A 88 -37.23 -11.01 13.15
CA LEU A 88 -38.66 -10.83 12.90
C LEU A 88 -39.35 -12.15 12.53
N TRP A 89 -38.67 -13.06 11.83
CA TRP A 89 -39.20 -14.38 11.49
C TRP A 89 -39.62 -15.15 12.75
N PHE A 90 -38.75 -15.20 13.76
CA PHE A 90 -39.04 -15.87 15.02
C PHE A 90 -39.95 -15.06 15.93
N ALA A 91 -39.81 -13.73 15.98
CA ALA A 91 -40.65 -12.88 16.82
C ALA A 91 -42.12 -12.90 16.40
N LEU A 92 -42.40 -13.09 15.10
CA LEU A 92 -43.75 -13.16 14.55
C LEU A 92 -44.28 -14.59 14.43
N ASP A 93 -43.48 -15.59 14.81
CA ASP A 93 -43.81 -17.01 14.66
C ASP A 93 -44.32 -17.34 13.23
N VAL A 94 -43.52 -16.93 12.24
CA VAL A 94 -43.86 -17.06 10.81
C VAL A 94 -44.16 -18.51 10.44
N ASP A 95 -43.51 -19.45 11.11
CA ASP A 95 -43.69 -20.89 10.92
C ASP A 95 -45.11 -21.33 11.29
N ALA A 96 -45.68 -20.78 12.38
CA ALA A 96 -47.07 -21.03 12.75
C ALA A 96 -48.06 -20.31 11.82
N LEU A 97 -47.73 -19.09 11.37
CA LEU A 97 -48.57 -18.31 10.47
C LEU A 97 -48.66 -18.91 9.07
N SER A 98 -47.57 -19.50 8.57
CA SER A 98 -47.51 -20.06 7.22
C SER A 98 -46.62 -21.31 7.16
N PRO A 99 -47.12 -22.48 7.60
CA PRO A 99 -46.32 -23.71 7.69
C PRO A 99 -45.71 -24.16 6.36
N LYS A 100 -46.36 -23.81 5.24
CA LYS A 100 -45.86 -24.14 3.90
C LYS A 100 -44.58 -23.38 3.53
N ILE A 101 -44.29 -22.25 4.17
CA ILE A 101 -43.15 -21.41 3.82
C ILE A 101 -41.82 -22.08 4.13
N LEU A 102 -41.78 -22.91 5.19
CA LEU A 102 -40.61 -23.71 5.56
C LEU A 102 -40.18 -24.71 4.48
N GLY A 103 -41.12 -25.14 3.62
CA GLY A 103 -40.81 -26.00 2.48
C GLY A 103 -40.10 -25.26 1.33
N TYR A 104 -40.16 -23.92 1.31
CA TYR A 104 -39.56 -23.09 0.28
C TYR A 104 -38.35 -22.30 0.77
N PHE A 105 -38.38 -21.88 2.03
CA PHE A 105 -37.38 -20.97 2.59
C PHE A 105 -37.23 -21.21 4.09
N ASN A 106 -36.04 -21.65 4.49
CA ASN A 106 -35.69 -21.77 5.91
C ASN A 106 -35.00 -20.48 6.39
N PRO A 107 -35.36 -19.91 7.56
CA PRO A 107 -34.70 -18.71 8.08
C PRO A 107 -33.17 -18.85 8.22
N ILE A 108 -32.63 -20.06 8.36
CA ILE A 108 -31.17 -20.29 8.34
C ILE A 108 -30.52 -19.89 7.01
N GLU A 109 -31.27 -19.90 5.91
CA GLU A 109 -30.80 -19.48 4.59
C GLU A 109 -30.47 -17.98 4.57
N LEU A 110 -31.11 -17.15 5.40
CA LEU A 110 -30.76 -15.74 5.55
C LEU A 110 -29.32 -15.57 6.07
N ILE A 111 -28.94 -16.38 7.06
CA ILE A 111 -27.58 -16.39 7.61
C ILE A 111 -26.60 -16.91 6.56
N ALA A 112 -26.96 -17.97 5.82
CA ALA A 112 -26.13 -18.53 4.77
C ALA A 112 -25.90 -17.53 3.62
N ILE A 113 -26.93 -16.81 3.18
CA ILE A 113 -26.83 -15.76 2.15
C ILE A 113 -25.91 -14.64 2.64
N TRP A 114 -26.10 -14.16 3.87
CA TRP A 114 -25.23 -13.14 4.45
C TRP A 114 -23.76 -13.61 4.49
N ALA A 115 -23.51 -14.81 5.02
CA ALA A 115 -22.18 -15.40 5.10
C ALA A 115 -21.55 -15.54 3.71
N LEU A 116 -22.32 -15.96 2.70
CA LEU A 116 -21.86 -16.06 1.31
C LEU A 116 -21.45 -14.69 0.76
N VAL A 117 -22.24 -13.65 1.01
CA VAL A 117 -21.93 -12.28 0.55
C VAL A 117 -20.66 -11.76 1.23
N VAL A 118 -20.57 -11.90 2.55
CA VAL A 118 -19.38 -11.49 3.31
C VAL A 118 -18.14 -12.23 2.83
N HIS A 119 -18.22 -13.55 2.69
CA HIS A 119 -17.12 -14.37 2.21
C HIS A 119 -16.71 -14.01 0.78
N SER A 120 -17.69 -13.76 -0.11
CA SER A 120 -17.43 -13.32 -1.48
C SER A 120 -16.71 -11.97 -1.51
N SER A 121 -17.11 -11.03 -0.66
CA SER A 121 -16.41 -9.73 -0.56
C SER A 121 -15.00 -9.86 0.05
N ALA A 122 -14.84 -10.64 1.12
CA ALA A 122 -13.60 -10.68 1.89
C ALA A 122 -12.54 -11.63 1.30
N VAL A 123 -12.95 -12.65 0.55
CA VAL A 123 -12.05 -13.69 0.03
C VAL A 123 -12.04 -13.68 -1.49
N VAL A 124 -13.21 -13.80 -2.12
CA VAL A 124 -13.30 -13.98 -3.58
C VAL A 124 -12.88 -12.70 -4.32
N SER A 125 -13.29 -11.52 -3.85
CA SER A 125 -12.94 -10.25 -4.50
C SER A 125 -11.43 -9.96 -4.46
N PRO A 126 -10.73 -10.03 -3.30
CA PRO A 126 -9.28 -9.87 -3.26
C PRO A 126 -8.55 -10.92 -4.10
N LEU A 127 -8.98 -12.19 -4.03
CA LEU A 127 -8.39 -13.26 -4.82
C LEU A 127 -8.55 -13.01 -6.32
N TYR A 128 -9.71 -12.53 -6.77
CA TYR A 128 -9.93 -12.18 -8.17
C TYR A 128 -9.00 -11.05 -8.63
N VAL A 129 -8.76 -10.03 -7.80
CA VAL A 129 -7.82 -8.95 -8.12
C VAL A 129 -6.40 -9.50 -8.30
N VAL A 130 -5.94 -10.33 -7.35
CA VAL A 130 -4.62 -10.97 -7.44
C VAL A 130 -4.50 -11.84 -8.68
N LEU A 131 -5.49 -12.71 -8.94
CA LEU A 131 -5.50 -13.57 -10.13
C LEU A 131 -5.52 -12.76 -11.42
N LYS A 132 -6.23 -11.63 -11.45
CA LYS A 132 -6.25 -10.72 -12.59
C LYS A 132 -4.88 -10.08 -12.81
N GLU A 133 -4.25 -9.60 -11.75
CA GLU A 133 -2.90 -9.01 -11.80
C GLU A 133 -1.85 -10.03 -12.24
N GLU A 134 -1.91 -11.26 -11.72
CA GLU A 134 -1.06 -12.36 -12.17
C GLU A 134 -1.29 -12.70 -13.64
N PHE A 135 -2.55 -12.77 -14.08
CA PHE A 135 -2.89 -13.06 -15.46
C PHE A 135 -2.42 -11.94 -16.42
N GLU A 136 -2.58 -10.68 -16.01
CA GLU A 136 -2.04 -9.53 -16.75
C GLU A 136 -0.51 -9.56 -16.79
N THR A 137 0.15 -9.89 -15.68
CA THR A 137 1.61 -10.03 -15.59
C THR A 137 2.11 -11.18 -16.47
N TRP A 138 1.40 -12.32 -16.46
CA TRP A 138 1.67 -13.45 -17.34
C TRP A 138 1.53 -13.05 -18.81
N ARG A 139 0.47 -12.29 -19.16
CA ARG A 139 0.26 -11.75 -20.51
C ARG A 139 1.38 -10.79 -20.91
N ARG A 140 1.82 -9.89 -20.02
CA ARG A 140 2.93 -8.94 -20.27
C ARG A 140 4.27 -9.66 -20.42
N THR A 141 4.54 -10.66 -19.58
CA THR A 141 5.73 -11.53 -19.68
C THR A 141 5.81 -12.19 -21.06
N ARG A 142 4.67 -12.66 -21.60
CA ARG A 142 4.61 -13.20 -22.96
C ARG A 142 4.82 -12.14 -24.05
N SER A 143 4.58 -10.87 -23.74
CA SER A 143 4.69 -9.71 -24.62
C SER A 143 6.10 -9.07 -24.70
N LYS A 144 7.14 -9.71 -24.12
CA LYS A 144 8.57 -9.30 -24.20
C LYS A 144 8.99 -8.02 -23.46
N GLU A 145 8.12 -7.37 -22.69
CA GLU A 145 8.50 -6.20 -21.90
C GLU A 145 8.71 -6.58 -20.43
N GLN A 146 9.62 -7.53 -20.17
CA GLN A 146 10.08 -7.77 -18.81
C GLN A 146 11.18 -6.75 -18.50
N ILE A 147 10.87 -5.80 -17.62
CA ILE A 147 11.90 -5.08 -16.87
C ILE A 147 12.65 -6.16 -16.10
N ALA A 148 13.96 -6.30 -16.35
CA ALA A 148 14.74 -7.29 -15.62
C ALA A 148 14.68 -6.93 -14.12
N LEU A 149 14.56 -7.94 -13.25
CA LEU A 149 14.60 -7.75 -11.80
C LEU A 149 16.05 -7.56 -11.34
N ASP A 150 16.74 -6.60 -11.95
CA ASP A 150 18.09 -6.22 -11.59
C ASP A 150 18.16 -4.75 -11.21
N GLU A 151 19.21 -4.41 -10.47
CA GLU A 151 19.44 -3.05 -9.99
C GLU A 151 19.53 -2.05 -11.16
N ALA A 152 20.13 -2.47 -12.27
CA ALA A 152 20.30 -1.64 -13.46
C ALA A 152 18.95 -1.22 -14.07
N SER A 153 17.99 -2.15 -14.15
CA SER A 153 16.66 -1.88 -14.69
C SER A 153 15.83 -1.02 -13.75
N PHE A 154 16.00 -1.18 -12.42
CA PHE A 154 15.40 -0.27 -11.44
C PHE A 154 15.92 1.16 -11.62
N TRP A 155 17.23 1.36 -11.77
CA TRP A 155 17.76 2.69 -12.04
C TRP A 155 17.30 3.23 -13.39
N GLN A 156 17.21 2.41 -14.44
CA GLN A 156 16.63 2.84 -15.71
C GLN A 156 15.17 3.27 -15.59
N LEU A 157 14.38 2.60 -14.75
CA LEU A 157 13.01 2.98 -14.45
C LEU A 157 12.95 4.38 -13.84
N ILE A 158 13.81 4.66 -12.85
CA ILE A 158 13.89 5.98 -12.21
C ILE A 158 14.29 7.05 -13.22
N ILE A 159 15.36 6.83 -13.99
CA ILE A 159 15.91 7.80 -14.95
C ILE A 159 14.92 8.10 -16.08
N LYS A 160 14.27 7.07 -16.64
CA LYS A 160 13.27 7.25 -17.70
C LYS A 160 12.03 7.96 -17.19
N GLY A 161 11.73 7.83 -15.90
CA GLY A 161 10.54 8.37 -15.27
C GLY A 161 9.26 7.86 -15.94
N GLY A 162 8.28 8.75 -16.08
CA GLY A 162 7.03 8.48 -16.79
C GLY A 162 6.03 7.62 -15.99
N LYS A 163 5.14 6.92 -16.72
CA LYS A 163 4.00 6.20 -16.13
C LYS A 163 4.44 5.10 -15.16
N THR A 164 5.49 4.35 -15.49
CA THR A 164 5.96 3.24 -14.67
C THR A 164 6.59 3.73 -13.35
N TRP A 165 7.28 4.88 -13.36
CA TRP A 165 7.75 5.53 -12.13
C TRP A 165 6.60 6.04 -11.27
N GLN A 166 5.54 6.60 -11.89
CA GLN A 166 4.32 6.99 -11.17
C GLN A 166 3.62 5.78 -10.54
N GLU A 167 3.51 4.66 -11.26
CA GLU A 167 2.96 3.41 -10.72
C GLU A 167 3.79 2.91 -9.52
N PHE A 168 5.13 3.00 -9.60
CA PHE A 168 6.02 2.66 -8.47
C PHE A 168 5.83 3.59 -7.27
N ARG A 169 5.66 4.90 -7.49
CA ARG A 169 5.37 5.87 -6.42
C ARG A 169 4.03 5.59 -5.75
N GLU A 170 3.00 5.28 -6.52
CA GLU A 170 1.69 4.89 -5.98
C GLU A 170 1.78 3.60 -5.16
N PHE A 171 2.54 2.62 -5.65
CA PHE A 171 2.83 1.40 -4.93
C PHE A 171 3.54 1.69 -3.60
N ALA A 172 4.62 2.48 -3.61
CA ALA A 172 5.34 2.87 -2.41
C ALA A 172 4.45 3.65 -1.41
N ALA A 173 3.54 4.48 -1.90
CA ALA A 173 2.56 5.18 -1.06
C ALA A 173 1.54 4.24 -0.40
N ARG A 174 1.14 3.17 -1.08
CA ARG A 174 0.26 2.14 -0.48
C ARG A 174 0.97 1.35 0.62
N ASP A 175 2.28 1.17 0.48
CA ASP A 175 3.15 0.45 1.42
C ASP A 175 3.76 1.37 2.50
N PHE A 176 3.30 2.62 2.62
CA PHE A 176 3.81 3.61 3.57
C PHE A 176 5.33 3.81 3.52
N CYS A 177 5.91 3.73 2.31
CA CYS A 177 7.33 3.90 2.05
C CYS A 177 7.61 4.90 0.91
N VAL A 178 6.66 5.81 0.66
CA VAL A 178 6.72 6.82 -0.41
C VAL A 178 7.89 7.78 -0.26
N GLU A 179 8.34 8.01 0.98
CA GLU A 179 9.48 8.84 1.31
C GLU A 179 10.76 8.39 0.60
N ASN A 180 10.94 7.07 0.39
CA ASN A 180 12.10 6.56 -0.36
C ASN A 180 12.05 7.00 -1.82
N ALA A 181 10.87 6.96 -2.45
CA ALA A 181 10.70 7.36 -3.84
C ALA A 181 10.83 8.88 -4.00
N LEU A 182 10.27 9.66 -3.06
CA LEU A 182 10.38 11.12 -3.06
C LEU A 182 11.82 11.58 -2.84
N PHE A 183 12.54 10.95 -1.91
CA PHE A 183 13.95 11.25 -1.67
C PHE A 183 14.81 11.05 -2.93
N ILE A 184 14.61 9.95 -3.65
CA ILE A 184 15.34 9.68 -4.90
C ILE A 184 15.07 10.78 -5.93
N GLU A 185 13.81 11.19 -6.11
CA GLU A 185 13.42 12.25 -7.05
C GLU A 185 14.02 13.61 -6.65
N ASP A 186 13.94 13.98 -5.37
CA ASP A 186 14.49 15.23 -4.86
C ASP A 186 16.01 15.29 -4.98
N ILE A 187 16.71 14.18 -4.70
CA ILE A 187 18.17 14.09 -4.90
C ILE A 187 18.52 14.19 -6.38
N GLN A 188 17.77 13.55 -7.28
CA GLN A 188 18.04 13.63 -8.71
C GLN A 188 17.93 15.06 -9.22
N ILE A 189 16.84 15.74 -8.88
CA ILE A 189 16.63 17.15 -9.23
C ILE A 189 17.77 18.02 -8.70
N LEU A 190 18.13 17.85 -7.42
CA LEU A 190 19.19 18.66 -6.80
C LEU A 190 20.57 18.37 -7.41
N HIS A 191 20.83 17.12 -7.77
CA HIS A 191 22.07 16.71 -8.40
C HIS A 191 22.22 17.30 -9.81
N ASP A 192 21.17 17.23 -10.63
CA ASP A 192 21.14 17.79 -11.98
C ASP A 192 21.32 19.30 -11.97
N GLU A 193 20.64 20.00 -11.06
CA GLU A 193 20.83 21.44 -10.87
C GLU A 193 22.26 21.79 -10.46
N THR A 194 22.84 21.03 -9.53
CA THR A 194 24.23 21.21 -9.08
C THR A 194 25.20 21.02 -10.25
N ALA A 195 25.02 19.96 -11.04
CA ALA A 195 25.85 19.69 -12.21
C ALA A 195 25.74 20.81 -13.26
N CYS A 196 24.52 21.27 -13.58
CA CYS A 196 24.30 22.37 -14.52
C CYS A 196 24.99 23.67 -14.06
N GLN A 197 24.91 24.00 -12.77
CA GLN A 197 25.55 25.21 -12.24
C GLN A 197 27.08 25.12 -12.24
N LEU A 198 27.65 23.96 -11.89
CA LEU A 198 29.10 23.73 -11.94
C LEU A 198 29.65 23.80 -13.38
N LEU A 199 28.89 23.31 -14.36
CA LEU A 199 29.27 23.43 -15.76
C LEU A 199 29.19 24.88 -16.24
N ARG A 200 28.13 25.61 -15.85
CA ARG A 200 27.96 27.03 -16.20
C ARG A 200 29.05 27.92 -15.60
N SER A 201 29.44 27.69 -14.34
CA SER A 201 30.52 28.46 -13.70
C SER A 201 31.87 28.21 -14.38
N LYS A 202 32.14 26.98 -14.83
CA LYS A 202 33.34 26.66 -15.62
C LYS A 202 33.32 27.30 -17.01
N ALA A 203 32.16 27.39 -17.66
CA ALA A 203 32.03 27.99 -19.00
C ALA A 203 32.22 29.53 -19.00
N ILE A 204 31.86 30.21 -17.89
CA ILE A 204 31.96 31.67 -17.77
C ILE A 204 33.41 32.13 -17.54
N PHE A 205 34.30 31.25 -17.06
CA PHE A 205 35.73 31.50 -16.98
C PHE A 205 36.48 30.69 -18.05
N PRO A 206 36.45 31.10 -19.34
CA PRO A 206 37.39 30.55 -20.30
C PRO A 206 38.79 30.88 -19.78
N LYS A 207 39.55 29.85 -19.40
CA LYS A 207 40.98 29.99 -19.15
C LYS A 207 41.60 30.69 -20.37
N PRO A 208 42.38 31.76 -20.21
CA PRO A 208 43.13 32.32 -21.32
C PRO A 208 44.10 31.24 -21.80
N THR A 209 43.83 30.69 -22.98
CA THR A 209 44.59 29.60 -23.57
C THR A 209 45.94 30.13 -24.02
N THR A 210 46.99 29.82 -23.26
CA THR A 210 48.34 29.77 -23.80
C THR A 210 48.43 28.51 -24.67
N ASP A 211 48.87 28.71 -25.92
CA ASP A 211 49.06 27.74 -27.01
C ASP A 211 49.25 26.28 -26.61
N ARG A 212 48.42 25.37 -27.16
CA ARG A 212 48.91 24.02 -27.46
C ARG A 212 48.14 23.29 -28.55
N ARG A 213 48.90 23.05 -29.63
CA ARG A 213 48.81 22.04 -30.71
C ARG A 213 47.68 21.00 -30.63
N ILE A 214 46.96 20.99 -31.74
CA ILE A 214 46.12 19.93 -32.29
C ILE A 214 46.87 18.58 -32.25
N SER A 215 46.27 17.57 -31.63
CA SER A 215 46.59 16.17 -31.86
C SER A 215 45.27 15.39 -31.88
N THR A 216 44.86 15.07 -33.10
CA THR A 216 43.77 14.17 -33.45
C THR A 216 44.10 12.74 -33.04
N SER A 217 43.29 12.13 -32.19
CA SER A 217 43.26 10.67 -32.02
C SER A 217 41.82 10.17 -31.84
N THR A 218 41.31 9.60 -32.93
CA THR A 218 40.61 8.31 -33.05
C THR A 218 39.54 7.96 -32.02
N GLU A 219 38.29 7.96 -32.51
CA GLU A 219 37.11 7.33 -31.89
C GLU A 219 37.40 5.88 -31.48
N SER A 220 37.20 5.61 -30.19
CA SER A 220 37.19 4.27 -29.62
C SER A 220 35.73 3.84 -29.44
N THR A 221 35.33 2.87 -30.27
CA THR A 221 34.11 2.08 -30.13
C THR A 221 34.16 1.35 -28.78
N ARG A 222 33.40 1.83 -27.78
CA ARG A 222 33.24 1.14 -26.49
C ARG A 222 32.43 -0.13 -26.69
N SER A 223 33.08 -1.27 -26.49
CA SER A 223 32.39 -2.56 -26.35
C SER A 223 31.69 -2.60 -24.99
N PHE A 224 30.40 -2.92 -25.02
CA PHE A 224 29.60 -3.23 -23.82
C PHE A 224 29.99 -4.62 -23.33
N THR A 225 31.13 -4.74 -22.64
CA THR A 225 31.32 -5.83 -21.69
C THR A 225 30.67 -5.44 -20.37
N SER A 226 30.13 -6.44 -19.66
CA SER A 226 29.43 -6.35 -18.37
C SER A 226 30.19 -5.51 -17.33
N GLN A 227 30.07 -4.18 -17.43
CA GLN A 227 30.44 -3.24 -16.41
C GLN A 227 29.32 -3.30 -15.37
N LYS A 228 29.70 -3.55 -14.11
CA LYS A 228 28.83 -3.27 -12.95
C LYS A 228 28.14 -1.95 -13.24
N ALA A 229 26.81 -1.97 -13.29
CA ALA A 229 26.01 -0.80 -13.59
C ALA A 229 26.51 0.33 -12.70
N HIS A 230 27.20 1.29 -13.30
CA HIS A 230 27.61 2.47 -12.57
C HIS A 230 26.31 3.14 -12.14
N PRO A 231 26.12 3.43 -10.85
CA PRO A 231 24.92 4.11 -10.41
C PRO A 231 24.83 5.42 -11.20
N PHE A 232 23.64 5.78 -11.65
CA PHE A 232 23.44 6.83 -12.66
C PHE A 232 24.09 8.18 -12.29
N TRP A 233 24.27 8.47 -11.00
CA TRP A 233 24.98 9.65 -10.51
C TRP A 233 26.50 9.65 -10.77
N ALA A 234 27.11 8.48 -11.00
CA ALA A 234 28.55 8.35 -11.21
C ALA A 234 29.02 8.97 -12.52
N ASP A 235 28.13 9.09 -13.51
CA ASP A 235 28.46 9.63 -14.83
C ASP A 235 28.03 11.10 -15.00
N VAL A 236 27.14 11.61 -14.13
CA VAL A 236 26.56 12.96 -14.28
C VAL A 236 27.52 14.05 -13.77
N LEU A 237 28.37 13.75 -12.77
CA LEU A 237 29.40 14.68 -12.32
C LEU A 237 30.74 14.38 -13.00
N PRO A 238 31.38 15.36 -13.68
CA PRO A 238 32.72 15.14 -14.21
C PRO A 238 33.67 14.79 -13.05
N PRO A 239 34.72 13.99 -13.26
CA PRO A 239 35.65 13.58 -12.19
C PRO A 239 36.26 14.77 -11.41
N SER A 240 36.30 15.94 -12.05
CA SER A 240 36.76 17.21 -11.48
C SER A 240 35.70 17.97 -10.64
N ALA A 241 34.48 17.47 -10.51
CA ALA A 241 33.42 18.07 -9.72
C ALA A 241 33.42 17.59 -8.26
N GLY A 242 34.01 16.42 -7.95
CA GLY A 242 34.08 15.90 -6.58
C GLY A 242 34.86 16.78 -5.59
N SER A 243 35.66 17.73 -6.09
CA SER A 243 36.40 18.71 -5.28
C SER A 243 35.89 20.15 -5.43
N ALA A 244 34.89 20.39 -6.27
CA ALA A 244 34.34 21.73 -6.43
C ALA A 244 33.34 22.01 -5.28
N PRO A 245 33.42 23.18 -4.62
CA PRO A 245 32.45 23.53 -3.60
C PRO A 245 31.05 23.65 -4.21
N VAL A 246 30.03 23.16 -3.49
CA VAL A 246 28.63 23.29 -3.89
C VAL A 246 28.25 24.77 -3.96
N PRO A 247 27.58 25.23 -5.03
CA PRO A 247 27.12 26.61 -5.14
C PRO A 247 26.31 27.05 -3.91
N PRO A 248 26.55 28.27 -3.38
CA PRO A 248 25.96 28.72 -2.11
C PRO A 248 24.43 28.78 -2.13
N ASP A 249 23.83 29.02 -3.30
CA ASP A 249 22.39 29.00 -3.52
C ASP A 249 21.79 27.59 -3.45
N LEU A 250 22.58 26.54 -3.73
CA LEU A 250 22.15 25.14 -3.63
C LEU A 250 22.43 24.53 -2.25
N GLN A 251 23.35 25.08 -1.47
CA GLN A 251 23.66 24.60 -0.11
C GLN A 251 22.41 24.59 0.79
N GLY A 252 21.55 25.60 0.68
CA GLY A 252 20.28 25.64 1.41
C GLY A 252 19.35 24.48 1.05
N ARG A 253 19.31 24.06 -0.21
CA ARG A 253 18.50 22.92 -0.66
C ARG A 253 19.06 21.59 -0.18
N TRP A 254 20.38 21.42 -0.17
CA TRP A 254 21.04 20.24 0.42
C TRP A 254 20.73 20.13 1.91
N LYS A 255 20.77 21.25 2.65
CA LYS A 255 20.36 21.32 4.06
C LYS A 255 18.88 20.96 4.23
N ASN A 256 18.00 21.43 3.35
CA ASN A 256 16.58 21.08 3.41
C ASN A 256 16.32 19.58 3.18
N ILE A 257 17.04 18.93 2.26
CA ILE A 257 16.93 17.46 2.09
C ILE A 257 17.34 16.73 3.38
N ALA A 258 18.41 17.20 4.05
CA ALA A 258 18.81 16.63 5.34
C ALA A 258 17.69 16.70 6.38
N VAL A 259 17.08 17.88 6.52
CA VAL A 259 15.98 18.13 7.48
C VAL A 259 14.72 17.32 7.15
N LEU A 260 14.42 17.13 5.85
CA LEU A 260 13.20 16.45 5.41
C LEU A 260 13.29 14.92 5.49
N TYR A 261 14.47 14.34 5.26
CA TYR A 261 14.64 12.90 5.06
C TYR A 261 15.65 12.22 6.00
N ILE A 262 16.61 12.95 6.56
CA ILE A 262 17.79 12.36 7.24
C ILE A 262 17.82 12.68 8.74
N ASP A 263 17.32 13.85 9.14
CA ASP A 263 17.36 14.28 10.54
C ASP A 263 16.46 13.45 11.46
N ASP A 264 16.82 13.45 12.73
CA ASP A 264 16.06 12.72 13.74
C ASP A 264 14.68 13.37 13.88
N ASN A 265 13.62 12.58 13.73
CA ASN A 265 12.22 13.04 13.66
C ASN A 265 11.88 13.85 12.39
N ALA A 266 12.65 13.69 11.31
CA ALA A 266 12.26 14.21 10.01
C ALA A 266 10.86 13.68 9.62
N PRO A 267 10.00 14.50 8.99
CA PRO A 267 8.63 14.09 8.64
C PRO A 267 8.59 12.90 7.68
N SER A 268 9.66 12.73 6.88
CA SER A 268 9.86 11.66 5.92
C SER A 268 11.16 10.91 6.19
N GLN A 269 11.46 10.65 7.48
CA GLN A 269 12.72 10.03 7.91
C GLN A 269 12.96 8.68 7.21
N LEU A 270 14.12 8.56 6.55
CA LEU A 270 14.55 7.34 5.88
C LEU A 270 15.18 6.35 6.86
N ASN A 271 15.01 5.07 6.58
CA ASN A 271 15.68 3.99 7.33
C ASN A 271 17.12 3.79 6.83
N LEU A 272 18.03 4.66 7.27
CA LEU A 272 19.44 4.61 6.91
C LEU A 272 20.31 4.14 8.10
N PRO A 273 21.41 3.43 7.85
CA PRO A 273 22.41 3.14 8.89
C PRO A 273 22.98 4.42 9.52
N ASP A 274 23.16 4.43 10.84
CA ASP A 274 23.65 5.58 11.62
C ASP A 274 24.94 6.19 11.05
N ARG A 275 25.84 5.34 10.54
CA ARG A 275 27.08 5.78 9.90
C ARG A 275 26.82 6.68 8.70
N LEU A 276 25.86 6.34 7.85
CA LEU A 276 25.53 7.16 6.67
C LEU A 276 24.86 8.47 7.06
N VAL A 277 24.01 8.44 8.09
CA VAL A 277 23.38 9.65 8.64
C VAL A 277 24.45 10.60 9.18
N HIS A 278 25.42 10.09 9.94
CA HIS A 278 26.54 10.87 10.46
C HIS A 278 27.41 11.45 9.32
N ASP A 279 27.85 10.60 8.39
CA ASP A 279 28.68 11.02 7.24
C ASP A 279 27.98 12.08 6.38
N PHE A 280 26.65 12.00 6.24
CA PHE A 280 25.87 12.99 5.50
C PHE A 280 25.77 14.32 6.27
N ARG A 281 25.48 14.28 7.58
CA ARG A 281 25.42 15.48 8.43
C ARG A 281 26.74 16.25 8.44
N GLU A 282 27.87 15.54 8.55
CA GLU A 282 29.22 16.15 8.52
C GLU A 282 29.52 16.86 7.19
N LYS A 283 29.02 16.35 6.07
CA LYS A 283 29.24 16.95 4.75
C LYS A 283 28.32 18.11 4.44
N VAL A 284 27.14 18.16 5.07
CA VAL A 284 26.11 19.17 4.81
C VAL A 284 26.21 20.36 5.78
N SER A 285 26.81 20.18 6.97
CA SER A 285 26.99 21.25 7.97
C SER A 285 27.89 22.38 7.49
#